data_AF-A0A0C3AM56-F1
#
_entry.id   AF-A0A0C3AM56-F1
#
_cell.length_a   1.000
_cell.length_b   1.000
_cell.length_c   1.000
_cell.angle_alpha   90.00
_cell.angle_beta   90.00
_cell.angle_gamma   90.00
#
_symmetry.space_group_name_H-M   'P 1'
#
loop_
_entity.id
_entity.type
_entity.pdbx_description
1 polymer ?
#
loop_
_entity_poly.entity_id
_entity_poly.type
_entity_poly.pdbx_seq_one_letter_code
_entity_poly.pdbx_strand_id
1 'polypeptide(L)'
;NAFRTVSNTDVHRALSMDRLHTNNAGKFGHHLWPELQKILERMGRSKMAKVEENLCLMPRWCGLNHFEEALSVSYTDGQKFEDLSKVIVFACHDVLTHEECKDGYILLRCLQAYIEFDLYTAFEVHTTHTLTAGQEALSTLNMLIQTYAEKMQQGSEKNWNFPKNHLSMHVFDNIEAKGVTRNFNTKPNEKMHGPLKESYQLQTNFKDVADQILRIDHYQLVAEHIRCKIEDHDTYYNSMTGVVDDEEHDTMEDYFHVRLGSAQKPLTFQGVEQNNANDKAFEQFRIKLNLFLNSYFQTVRGSLPQGHPIQFKGDDTVIEYRYVKVNFESKVDWCQYMDYLCCSPSFHGWACHDCAIFRTQQHDIFRQIVFLFTCSIDKEKFPLALVHPYDAGLAGQRLSKDSHRGFWRVRKQSRASTEIFSVHSIIRGALLYPDNARPGEYLVIDTIDTDMFLCVQEMHKSTGHY
;
A
#
# COMPACT_ATOMS: atom_id res chain seq x y z
N ASN A 1 -20.95 -15.49 -31.45
CA ASN A 1 -19.54 -15.12 -31.19
C ASN A 1 -18.80 -15.15 -32.53
N ALA A 2 -18.47 -13.97 -33.09
CA ALA A 2 -17.89 -13.83 -34.42
C ALA A 2 -16.51 -14.53 -34.55
N PHE A 3 -15.80 -14.73 -33.44
CA PHE A 3 -14.51 -15.42 -33.46
C PHE A 3 -14.59 -16.92 -33.78
N ARG A 4 -15.79 -17.52 -33.77
CA ARG A 4 -15.99 -18.93 -34.18
C ARG A 4 -15.83 -19.15 -35.68
N THR A 5 -15.88 -18.10 -36.50
CA THR A 5 -15.71 -18.20 -37.95
C THR A 5 -14.24 -18.10 -38.38
N VAL A 6 -13.34 -17.76 -37.46
CA VAL A 6 -11.90 -17.75 -37.72
C VAL A 6 -11.40 -19.19 -37.75
N SER A 7 -10.90 -19.63 -38.90
CA SER A 7 -10.40 -20.99 -39.09
C SER A 7 -9.23 -21.30 -38.15
N ASN A 8 -9.19 -22.52 -37.61
CA ASN A 8 -8.16 -23.02 -36.69
C ASN A 8 -8.08 -22.28 -35.34
N THR A 9 -9.11 -21.52 -34.95
CA THR A 9 -9.17 -20.83 -33.65
C THR A 9 -10.10 -21.55 -32.69
N ASP A 10 -9.56 -21.96 -31.54
CA ASP A 10 -10.36 -22.34 -30.38
C ASP A 10 -10.52 -21.12 -29.46
N VAL A 11 -11.68 -20.47 -29.56
CA VAL A 11 -12.01 -19.28 -28.77
C VAL A 11 -12.00 -19.57 -27.27
N HIS A 12 -12.36 -20.79 -26.85
CA HIS A 12 -12.38 -21.15 -25.44
C HIS A 12 -10.96 -21.29 -24.89
N ARG A 13 -10.02 -21.77 -25.71
CA ARG A 13 -8.60 -21.77 -25.36
C ARG A 13 -7.95 -20.39 -25.47
N ALA A 14 -8.43 -19.52 -26.35
CA ALA A 14 -7.87 -18.18 -26.54
C ALA A 14 -8.23 -17.19 -25.42
N LEU A 15 -9.44 -17.28 -24.86
CA LEU A 15 -9.91 -16.36 -23.81
C LEU A 15 -9.23 -16.65 -22.48
N SER A 16 -8.84 -15.61 -21.74
CA SER A 16 -8.34 -15.70 -20.36
C SER A 16 -9.23 -14.88 -19.43
N MET A 17 -9.07 -15.06 -18.12
CA MET A 17 -9.81 -14.29 -17.13
C MET A 17 -9.26 -12.87 -17.05
N ASP A 18 -10.14 -11.89 -17.28
CA ASP A 18 -9.86 -10.49 -16.97
C ASP A 18 -10.18 -10.20 -15.49
N ARG A 19 -9.15 -9.80 -14.73
CA ARG A 19 -9.26 -9.53 -13.28
C ARG A 19 -10.17 -8.34 -12.98
N LEU A 20 -10.12 -7.27 -13.78
CA LEU A 20 -10.89 -6.05 -13.53
C LEU A 20 -12.40 -6.32 -13.53
N HIS A 21 -12.93 -6.91 -14.61
CA HIS A 21 -14.35 -7.16 -14.72
C HIS A 21 -14.81 -8.37 -13.93
N THR A 22 -13.96 -9.38 -13.72
CA THR A 22 -14.33 -10.60 -13.01
C THR A 22 -14.31 -10.40 -11.51
N ASN A 23 -13.25 -9.80 -10.96
CA ASN A 23 -13.08 -9.62 -9.52
C ASN A 23 -13.57 -8.24 -9.08
N ASN A 24 -12.86 -7.16 -9.41
CA ASN A 24 -13.08 -5.82 -8.85
C ASN A 24 -14.51 -5.30 -9.11
N ALA A 25 -14.89 -5.13 -10.38
CA ALA A 25 -16.25 -4.71 -10.72
C ALA A 25 -17.26 -5.87 -10.59
N GLY A 26 -16.81 -7.11 -10.82
CA GLY A 26 -17.63 -8.32 -10.79
C GLY A 26 -17.95 -8.80 -9.38
N LYS A 27 -17.16 -9.76 -8.88
CA LYS A 27 -17.39 -10.40 -7.57
C LYS A 27 -17.49 -9.40 -6.43
N PHE A 28 -16.60 -8.41 -6.37
CA PHE A 28 -16.67 -7.40 -5.32
C PHE A 28 -17.82 -6.43 -5.59
N GLY A 29 -17.72 -5.60 -6.63
CA GLY A 29 -18.66 -4.50 -6.90
C GLY A 29 -20.13 -4.92 -7.08
N HIS A 30 -20.41 -6.02 -7.77
CA HIS A 30 -21.81 -6.47 -8.01
C HIS A 30 -22.32 -7.52 -7.03
N HIS A 31 -21.47 -8.17 -6.22
CA HIS A 31 -21.90 -9.26 -5.35
C HIS A 31 -21.55 -9.05 -3.88
N LEU A 32 -20.27 -8.97 -3.51
CA LEU A 32 -19.88 -8.85 -2.10
C LEU A 32 -20.24 -7.49 -1.50
N TRP A 33 -20.00 -6.41 -2.25
CA TRP A 33 -20.26 -5.05 -1.79
C TRP A 33 -21.76 -4.78 -1.54
N PRO A 34 -22.69 -5.11 -2.46
CA PRO A 34 -24.12 -4.94 -2.21
C PRO A 34 -24.64 -5.80 -1.04
N GLU A 35 -24.09 -7.00 -0.84
CA GLU A 35 -24.46 -7.83 0.32
C GLU A 35 -24.01 -7.21 1.65
N LEU A 36 -22.83 -6.59 1.66
CA LEU A 36 -22.34 -5.84 2.82
C LEU A 36 -23.23 -4.63 3.11
N GLN A 37 -23.59 -3.86 2.08
CA GLN A 37 -24.49 -2.71 2.23
C GLN A 37 -25.85 -3.13 2.83
N LYS A 38 -26.47 -4.20 2.31
CA LYS A 38 -27.74 -4.73 2.86
C LYS A 38 -27.65 -5.11 4.33
N ILE A 39 -26.55 -5.74 4.76
CA ILE A 39 -26.33 -6.09 6.17
C ILE A 39 -26.22 -4.83 7.02
N LEU A 40 -25.43 -3.85 6.58
CA LEU A 40 -25.24 -2.60 7.31
C LEU A 40 -26.54 -1.78 7.39
N GLU A 41 -27.33 -1.72 6.32
CA GLU A 41 -28.66 -1.09 6.30
C GLU A 41 -29.60 -1.74 7.32
N ARG A 42 -29.61 -3.08 7.40
CA ARG A 42 -30.40 -3.84 8.37
C ARG A 42 -29.95 -3.59 9.81
N MET A 43 -28.65 -3.38 10.04
CA MET A 43 -28.10 -3.03 11.35
C MET A 43 -28.38 -1.56 11.75
N GLY A 44 -28.80 -0.73 10.80
CA GLY A 44 -29.28 0.63 11.01
C GLY A 44 -28.21 1.71 10.85
N ARG A 45 -28.70 2.96 10.72
CA ARG A 45 -27.88 4.15 10.37
C ARG A 45 -26.69 4.39 11.30
N SER A 46 -26.81 4.08 12.58
CA SER A 46 -25.71 4.26 13.55
C SER A 46 -24.50 3.37 13.23
N LYS A 47 -24.73 2.13 12.78
CA LYS A 47 -23.65 1.21 12.41
C LYS A 47 -23.03 1.59 11.05
N MET A 48 -23.84 2.06 10.11
CA MET A 48 -23.36 2.61 8.83
C MET A 48 -22.46 3.83 9.05
N ALA A 49 -22.90 4.79 9.87
CA ALA A 49 -22.11 5.98 10.21
C ALA A 49 -20.78 5.60 10.88
N LYS A 50 -20.76 4.53 11.68
CA LYS A 50 -19.51 4.03 12.27
C LYS A 50 -18.54 3.48 11.23
N VAL A 51 -19.03 2.77 10.21
CA VAL A 51 -18.20 2.29 9.10
C VAL A 51 -17.66 3.47 8.26
N GLU A 52 -18.47 4.49 7.97
CA GLU A 52 -17.98 5.69 7.28
C GLU A 52 -16.93 6.44 8.12
N GLU A 53 -17.15 6.61 9.43
CA GLU A 53 -16.14 7.16 10.34
C GLU A 53 -14.83 6.34 10.30
N ASN A 54 -14.94 5.02 10.31
CA ASN A 54 -13.79 4.13 10.22
C ASN A 54 -13.03 4.27 8.88
N LEU A 55 -13.73 4.50 7.76
CA LEU A 55 -13.13 4.75 6.45
C LEU A 55 -12.49 6.15 6.35
N CYS A 56 -13.12 7.18 6.94
CA CYS A 56 -12.54 8.53 7.06
C CYS A 56 -11.25 8.52 7.89
N LEU A 57 -11.17 7.66 8.92
CA LEU A 57 -9.98 7.50 9.75
C LEU A 57 -8.87 6.66 9.08
N MET A 58 -9.15 6.06 7.91
CA MET A 58 -8.16 5.30 7.18
C MET A 58 -7.00 6.21 6.76
N PRO A 59 -5.74 5.88 7.10
CA PRO A 59 -4.63 6.73 6.72
C PRO A 59 -4.54 6.85 5.19
N ARG A 60 -4.13 8.03 4.72
CA ARG A 60 -3.87 8.26 3.30
C ARG A 60 -2.62 7.48 2.89
N TRP A 61 -2.65 6.89 1.69
CA TRP A 61 -1.54 6.13 1.15
C TRP A 61 -1.37 6.43 -0.34
N CYS A 62 -0.13 6.42 -0.83
CA CYS A 62 0.14 6.69 -2.23
C CYS A 62 -0.56 5.64 -3.12
N GLY A 63 -1.29 6.11 -4.13
CA GLY A 63 -2.01 5.23 -5.06
C GLY A 63 -3.26 4.54 -4.49
N LEU A 64 -3.71 4.89 -3.27
CA LEU A 64 -4.96 4.41 -2.68
C LEU A 64 -5.98 5.55 -2.59
N ASN A 65 -7.17 5.35 -3.16
CA ASN A 65 -8.28 6.28 -2.98
C ASN A 65 -8.70 6.40 -1.50
N HIS A 66 -8.96 7.63 -1.04
CA HIS A 66 -9.52 7.89 0.28
C HIS A 66 -11.06 7.98 0.19
N PHE A 67 -11.76 7.30 1.09
CA PHE A 67 -13.21 7.13 1.03
C PHE A 67 -13.90 7.81 2.21
N GLU A 68 -14.44 9.01 1.97
CA GLU A 68 -15.17 9.77 3.01
C GLU A 68 -16.65 9.35 3.11
N GLU A 69 -17.28 9.01 1.97
CA GLU A 69 -18.72 8.70 1.89
C GLU A 69 -18.97 7.39 1.10
N ALA A 70 -18.27 6.32 1.47
CA ALA A 70 -18.27 5.08 0.70
C ALA A 70 -19.64 4.40 0.60
N LEU A 71 -20.46 4.48 1.64
CA LEU A 71 -21.77 3.83 1.67
C LEU A 71 -22.83 4.65 0.96
N SER A 72 -22.61 5.97 0.86
CA SER A 72 -23.57 6.94 0.31
C SER A 72 -23.40 7.18 -1.19
N VAL A 73 -22.19 6.96 -1.73
CA VAL A 73 -21.88 7.18 -3.15
C VAL A 73 -22.01 5.89 -3.95
N SER A 74 -22.71 5.96 -5.09
CA SER A 74 -22.72 4.87 -6.07
C SER A 74 -21.44 4.90 -6.90
N TYR A 75 -20.62 3.85 -6.78
CA TYR A 75 -19.43 3.66 -7.58
C TYR A 75 -19.73 2.80 -8.81
N THR A 76 -19.20 3.20 -9.96
CA THR A 76 -19.23 2.42 -11.20
C THR A 76 -17.82 2.12 -11.73
N ASP A 77 -16.80 2.55 -11.00
CA ASP A 77 -15.39 2.46 -11.40
C ASP A 77 -14.73 1.23 -10.73
N GLY A 78 -14.20 0.33 -11.56
CA GLY A 78 -13.51 -0.87 -11.10
C GLY A 78 -12.25 -0.58 -10.29
N GLN A 79 -11.56 0.55 -10.51
CA GLN A 79 -10.40 0.93 -9.69
C GLN A 79 -10.83 1.35 -8.28
N LYS A 80 -11.92 2.10 -8.14
CA LYS A 80 -12.47 2.45 -6.83
C LYS A 80 -12.92 1.21 -6.06
N PHE A 81 -13.52 0.24 -6.74
CA PHE A 81 -13.88 -1.03 -6.14
C PHE A 81 -12.66 -1.84 -5.70
N GLU A 82 -11.59 -1.87 -6.48
CA GLU A 82 -10.33 -2.50 -6.09
C GLU A 82 -9.80 -1.86 -4.81
N ASP A 83 -9.65 -0.54 -4.79
CA ASP A 83 -9.11 0.20 -3.65
C ASP A 83 -9.99 0.06 -2.39
N LEU A 84 -11.31 0.12 -2.54
CA LEU A 84 -12.24 -0.07 -1.44
C LEU A 84 -12.14 -1.49 -0.85
N SER A 85 -11.98 -2.50 -1.71
CA SER A 85 -11.85 -3.89 -1.26
C SER A 85 -10.64 -4.10 -0.36
N LYS A 86 -9.54 -3.37 -0.59
CA LYS A 86 -8.32 -3.44 0.24
C LYS A 86 -8.58 -3.01 1.67
N VAL A 87 -9.44 -2.01 1.90
CA VAL A 87 -9.60 -1.37 3.23
C VAL A 87 -10.90 -1.74 3.95
N ILE A 88 -11.91 -2.27 3.25
CA ILE A 88 -13.26 -2.43 3.81
C ILE A 88 -13.33 -3.44 4.96
N VAL A 89 -12.54 -4.52 4.91
CA VAL A 89 -12.53 -5.54 5.98
C VAL A 89 -12.00 -4.94 7.28
N PHE A 90 -11.03 -4.03 7.20
CA PHE A 90 -10.51 -3.28 8.34
C PHE A 90 -11.56 -2.30 8.87
N ALA A 91 -12.20 -1.52 8.00
CA ALA A 91 -13.20 -0.54 8.42
C ALA A 91 -14.47 -1.15 9.05
N CYS A 92 -14.79 -2.41 8.74
CA CYS A 92 -15.98 -3.08 9.27
C CYS A 92 -15.71 -4.01 10.47
N HIS A 93 -14.46 -4.25 10.87
CA HIS A 93 -14.13 -5.38 11.74
C HIS A 93 -14.67 -5.27 13.18
N ASP A 94 -14.87 -4.05 13.67
CA ASP A 94 -15.37 -3.69 15.01
C ASP A 94 -16.89 -3.46 15.01
N VAL A 95 -17.47 -3.24 13.83
CA VAL A 95 -18.91 -3.12 13.62
C VAL A 95 -19.57 -4.49 13.45
N LEU A 96 -18.97 -5.37 12.63
CA LEU A 96 -19.50 -6.69 12.29
C LEU A 96 -18.83 -7.78 13.15
N THR A 97 -19.06 -7.72 14.47
CA THR A 97 -18.58 -8.74 15.40
C THR A 97 -19.47 -9.99 15.39
N HIS A 98 -18.97 -11.08 15.98
CA HIS A 98 -19.74 -12.32 16.04
C HIS A 98 -21.00 -12.18 16.90
N GLU A 99 -20.92 -11.35 17.95
CA GLU A 99 -22.01 -11.06 18.87
C GLU A 99 -23.08 -10.16 18.25
N GLU A 100 -22.66 -9.13 17.51
CA GLU A 100 -23.55 -8.11 16.93
C GLU A 100 -24.23 -8.61 15.66
N CYS A 101 -23.51 -9.29 14.76
CA CYS A 101 -24.05 -9.74 13.49
C CYS A 101 -23.33 -10.99 12.98
N LYS A 102 -23.88 -12.17 13.28
CA LYS A 102 -23.32 -13.47 12.84
C LYS A 102 -23.19 -13.55 11.31
N ASP A 103 -24.16 -13.04 10.57
CA ASP A 103 -24.17 -13.03 9.11
C ASP A 103 -23.07 -12.13 8.55
N GLY A 104 -22.98 -10.90 9.07
CA GLY A 104 -21.96 -9.93 8.70
C GLY A 104 -20.56 -10.42 9.05
N TYR A 105 -20.40 -11.10 10.18
CA TYR A 105 -19.13 -11.72 10.57
C TYR A 105 -18.66 -12.77 9.55
N ILE A 106 -19.57 -13.58 9.02
CA ILE A 106 -19.25 -14.60 8.00
C ILE A 106 -18.99 -13.94 6.66
N LEU A 107 -19.76 -12.90 6.29
CA LEU A 107 -19.50 -12.13 5.08
C LEU A 107 -18.13 -11.46 5.11
N LEU A 108 -17.69 -10.93 6.26
CA LEU A 108 -16.33 -10.39 6.42
C LEU A 108 -15.25 -11.46 6.20
N ARG A 109 -15.48 -12.70 6.62
CA ARG A 109 -14.55 -13.80 6.31
C ARG A 109 -14.54 -14.11 4.81
N CYS A 110 -15.69 -14.04 4.14
CA CYS A 110 -15.76 -14.20 2.68
C CYS A 110 -15.02 -13.07 1.96
N LEU A 111 -15.17 -11.83 2.41
CA LEU A 111 -14.46 -10.66 1.90
C LEU A 111 -12.95 -10.80 2.06
N GLN A 112 -12.48 -11.21 3.24
CA GLN A 112 -11.06 -11.47 3.48
C GLN A 112 -10.52 -12.56 2.52
N ALA A 113 -11.20 -13.70 2.42
CA ALA A 113 -10.79 -14.77 1.52
C ALA A 113 -10.84 -14.36 0.04
N TYR A 114 -11.75 -13.46 -0.33
CA TYR A 114 -11.81 -12.86 -1.66
C TYR A 114 -10.59 -11.99 -1.93
N ILE A 115 -10.18 -11.15 -0.97
CA ILE A 115 -9.03 -10.27 -1.12
C ILE A 115 -7.74 -11.11 -1.24
N GLU A 116 -7.56 -12.13 -0.40
CA GLU A 116 -6.40 -13.04 -0.50
C GLU A 116 -6.36 -13.75 -1.85
N PHE A 117 -7.49 -14.28 -2.31
CA PHE A 117 -7.61 -14.86 -3.65
C PHE A 117 -7.25 -13.85 -4.74
N ASP A 118 -7.82 -12.65 -4.70
CA ASP A 118 -7.59 -11.62 -5.72
C ASP A 118 -6.12 -11.16 -5.75
N LEU A 119 -5.48 -11.03 -4.58
CA LEU A 119 -4.05 -10.72 -4.45
C LEU A 119 -3.19 -11.79 -5.12
N TYR A 120 -3.48 -13.08 -4.92
CA TYR A 120 -2.76 -14.13 -5.65
C TYR A 120 -2.97 -14.04 -7.16
N THR A 121 -4.18 -13.72 -7.64
CA THR A 121 -4.39 -13.55 -9.07
C THR A 121 -3.68 -12.31 -9.64
N ALA A 122 -3.30 -11.36 -8.78
CA ALA A 122 -2.64 -10.12 -9.17
C ALA A 122 -1.13 -10.26 -9.40
N PHE A 123 -0.51 -11.36 -8.97
CA PHE A 123 0.94 -11.51 -9.03
C PHE A 123 1.48 -11.43 -10.47
N GLU A 124 2.55 -10.68 -10.64
CA GLU A 124 3.27 -10.52 -11.90
C GLU A 124 4.09 -11.76 -12.25
N VAL A 125 4.51 -12.52 -11.24
CA VAL A 125 5.27 -13.76 -11.39
C VAL A 125 4.68 -14.83 -10.47
N HIS A 126 4.54 -16.03 -11.01
CA HIS A 126 4.08 -17.20 -10.27
C HIS A 126 5.16 -18.28 -10.21
N THR A 127 5.29 -18.89 -9.05
CA THR A 127 6.03 -20.12 -8.82
C THR A 127 5.04 -21.26 -8.59
N THR A 128 5.50 -22.51 -8.62
CA THR A 128 4.64 -23.66 -8.25
C THR A 128 4.02 -23.47 -6.87
N HIS A 129 4.77 -22.92 -5.90
CA HIS A 129 4.24 -22.64 -4.56
C HIS A 129 3.15 -21.58 -4.57
N THR A 130 3.31 -20.46 -5.29
CA THR A 130 2.28 -19.41 -5.31
C THR A 130 1.05 -19.80 -6.13
N LEU A 131 1.19 -20.67 -7.14
CA LEU A 131 0.04 -21.28 -7.83
C LEU A 131 -0.77 -22.17 -6.89
N THR A 132 -0.10 -23.06 -6.14
CA THR A 132 -0.77 -23.92 -5.15
C THR A 132 -1.44 -23.09 -4.06
N ALA A 133 -0.75 -22.09 -3.50
CA ALA A 133 -1.33 -21.21 -2.48
C ALA A 133 -2.54 -20.42 -3.02
N GLY A 134 -2.48 -19.95 -4.27
CA GLY A 134 -3.62 -19.31 -4.93
C GLY A 134 -4.83 -20.24 -5.11
N GLN A 135 -4.59 -21.50 -5.50
CA GLN A 135 -5.64 -22.53 -5.60
C GLN A 135 -6.28 -22.85 -4.24
N GLU A 136 -5.47 -22.88 -3.17
CA GLU A 136 -5.95 -23.03 -1.78
C GLU A 136 -6.78 -21.83 -1.33
N ALA A 137 -6.34 -20.61 -1.64
CA ALA A 137 -7.09 -19.38 -1.35
C ALA A 137 -8.45 -19.37 -2.07
N LEU A 138 -8.49 -19.76 -3.34
CA LEU A 138 -9.73 -19.92 -4.10
C LEU A 138 -10.66 -20.98 -3.48
N SER A 139 -10.10 -22.12 -3.07
CA SER A 139 -10.85 -23.19 -2.40
C SER A 139 -11.47 -22.71 -1.09
N THR A 140 -10.71 -21.94 -0.31
CA THR A 140 -11.16 -21.31 0.94
C THR A 140 -12.29 -20.31 0.70
N LEU A 141 -12.14 -19.44 -0.31
CA LEU A 141 -13.18 -18.51 -0.72
C LEU A 141 -14.47 -19.26 -1.09
N ASN A 142 -14.39 -20.29 -1.93
CA ASN A 142 -15.57 -21.04 -2.36
C ASN A 142 -16.30 -21.70 -1.18
N MET A 143 -15.55 -22.31 -0.27
CA MET A 143 -16.10 -22.93 0.95
C MET A 143 -16.79 -21.90 1.85
N LEU A 144 -16.20 -20.71 2.03
CA LEU A 144 -16.79 -19.64 2.83
C LEU A 144 -18.04 -19.05 2.18
N ILE A 145 -18.02 -18.82 0.86
CA ILE A 145 -19.19 -18.34 0.10
C ILE A 145 -20.34 -19.36 0.18
N GLN A 146 -20.04 -20.65 0.05
CA GLN A 146 -21.05 -21.70 0.23
C GLN A 146 -21.62 -21.68 1.65
N THR A 147 -20.77 -21.61 2.67
CA THR A 147 -21.19 -21.52 4.08
C THR A 147 -22.07 -20.29 4.33
N TYR A 148 -21.72 -19.14 3.76
CA TYR A 148 -22.52 -17.92 3.84
C TYR A 148 -23.87 -18.11 3.14
N ALA A 149 -23.86 -18.64 1.92
CA ALA A 149 -25.07 -18.88 1.14
C ALA A 149 -26.06 -19.80 1.87
N GLU A 150 -25.59 -20.94 2.39
CA GLU A 150 -26.39 -21.89 3.15
C GLU A 150 -27.06 -21.25 4.38
N LYS A 151 -26.35 -20.38 5.09
CA LYS A 151 -26.93 -19.64 6.23
C LYS A 151 -27.94 -18.60 5.81
N MET A 152 -27.78 -17.98 4.64
CA MET A 152 -28.70 -16.99 4.12
C MET A 152 -29.94 -17.60 3.43
N GLN A 153 -30.00 -18.92 3.20
CA GLN A 153 -31.08 -19.58 2.44
C GLN A 153 -32.50 -19.35 3.02
N GLN A 154 -32.64 -19.01 4.30
CA GLN A 154 -33.94 -18.70 4.90
C GLN A 154 -34.45 -17.27 4.62
N GLY A 155 -33.71 -16.42 3.89
CA GLY A 155 -34.12 -15.03 3.63
C GLY A 155 -33.39 -14.27 2.52
N SER A 156 -32.49 -14.89 1.75
CA SER A 156 -31.75 -14.24 0.65
C SER A 156 -32.04 -14.87 -0.71
N GLU A 157 -32.37 -14.03 -1.68
CA GLU A 157 -32.52 -14.40 -3.10
C GLU A 157 -31.17 -14.48 -3.84
N LYS A 158 -30.04 -14.28 -3.14
CA LYS A 158 -28.72 -14.19 -3.77
C LYS A 158 -28.27 -15.54 -4.34
N ASN A 159 -28.22 -15.63 -5.66
CA ASN A 159 -27.60 -16.75 -6.36
C ASN A 159 -26.09 -16.49 -6.59
N TRP A 160 -25.25 -17.36 -6.03
CA TRP A 160 -23.80 -17.33 -6.21
C TRP A 160 -23.32 -18.08 -7.46
N ASN A 161 -24.22 -18.74 -8.18
CA ASN A 161 -23.95 -19.36 -9.47
C ASN A 161 -24.12 -18.35 -10.61
N PHE A 162 -23.09 -17.53 -10.85
CA PHE A 162 -23.03 -16.59 -11.96
C PHE A 162 -21.72 -16.79 -12.77
N PRO A 163 -21.70 -16.45 -14.08
CA PRO A 163 -20.58 -16.77 -14.96
C PRO A 163 -19.21 -16.31 -14.46
N LYS A 164 -19.12 -15.09 -13.92
CA LYS A 164 -17.87 -14.53 -13.35
C LYS A 164 -17.40 -15.29 -12.11
N ASN A 165 -18.31 -15.88 -11.34
CA ASN A 165 -17.92 -16.72 -10.20
C ASN A 165 -17.27 -18.01 -10.67
N HIS A 166 -17.90 -18.67 -11.65
CA HIS A 166 -17.41 -19.92 -12.23
C HIS A 166 -16.07 -19.73 -12.94
N LEU A 167 -15.87 -18.59 -13.63
CA LEU A 167 -14.63 -18.32 -14.35
C LEU A 167 -13.38 -18.39 -13.46
N SER A 168 -13.49 -18.02 -12.19
CA SER A 168 -12.37 -18.09 -11.24
C SER A 168 -11.86 -19.51 -10.99
N MET A 169 -12.68 -20.54 -11.20
CA MET A 169 -12.24 -21.94 -11.07
C MET A 169 -11.11 -22.29 -12.02
N HIS A 170 -10.98 -21.53 -13.11
CA HIS A 170 -9.99 -21.77 -14.15
C HIS A 170 -8.80 -20.81 -14.05
N VAL A 171 -8.79 -19.83 -13.13
CA VAL A 171 -7.83 -18.72 -13.20
C VAL A 171 -6.38 -19.19 -13.12
N PHE A 172 -6.06 -20.12 -12.22
CA PHE A 172 -4.69 -20.61 -12.06
C PHE A 172 -4.28 -21.54 -13.22
N ASP A 173 -5.20 -22.33 -13.76
CA ASP A 173 -4.96 -23.11 -14.99
C ASP A 173 -4.69 -22.17 -16.19
N ASN A 174 -5.40 -21.03 -16.24
CA ASN A 174 -5.16 -20.01 -17.27
C ASN A 174 -3.80 -19.33 -17.07
N ILE A 175 -3.41 -19.03 -15.83
CA ILE A 175 -2.10 -18.46 -15.51
C ILE A 175 -0.98 -19.41 -15.93
N GLU A 176 -1.10 -20.70 -15.63
CA GLU A 176 -0.12 -21.71 -16.02
C GLU A 176 -0.05 -21.88 -17.55
N ALA A 177 -1.19 -21.92 -18.22
CA ALA A 177 -1.23 -22.15 -19.68
C ALA A 177 -0.93 -20.91 -20.54
N LYS A 178 -1.18 -19.70 -20.03
CA LYS A 178 -1.23 -18.46 -20.85
C LYS A 178 -0.43 -17.30 -20.24
N GLY A 179 0.02 -17.40 -19.00
CA GLY A 179 0.71 -16.34 -18.27
C GLY A 179 -0.22 -15.49 -17.40
N VAL A 180 0.39 -14.57 -16.65
CA VAL A 180 -0.27 -13.81 -15.58
C VAL A 180 -1.41 -12.90 -16.05
N THR A 181 -2.35 -12.58 -15.15
CA THR A 181 -3.57 -11.84 -15.51
C THR A 181 -3.28 -10.41 -15.99
N ARG A 182 -2.12 -9.83 -15.62
CA ARG A 182 -1.68 -8.52 -16.12
C ARG A 182 -1.71 -8.44 -17.65
N ASN A 183 -1.37 -9.54 -18.33
CA ASN A 183 -1.32 -9.61 -19.80
C ASN A 183 -2.70 -9.67 -20.45
N PHE A 184 -3.75 -9.99 -19.69
CA PHE A 184 -5.12 -10.17 -20.16
C PHE A 184 -6.09 -9.13 -19.59
N ASN A 185 -5.55 -8.14 -18.87
CA ASN A 185 -6.34 -7.10 -18.23
C ASN A 185 -6.82 -6.07 -19.26
N THR A 186 -8.09 -5.66 -19.17
CA THR A 186 -8.69 -4.66 -20.08
C THR A 186 -8.43 -3.21 -19.67
N LYS A 187 -7.83 -2.96 -18.49
CA LYS A 187 -7.48 -1.62 -17.98
C LYS A 187 -6.81 -0.70 -19.03
N PRO A 188 -5.77 -1.13 -19.79
CA PRO A 188 -5.12 -0.26 -20.77
C PRO A 188 -6.07 0.19 -21.88
N ASN A 189 -6.86 -0.74 -22.41
CA ASN A 189 -7.81 -0.47 -23.49
C ASN A 189 -8.97 0.42 -23.02
N GLU A 190 -9.46 0.22 -21.79
CA GLU A 190 -10.47 1.09 -21.19
C GLU A 190 -9.94 2.51 -20.96
N LYS A 191 -8.71 2.65 -20.47
CA LYS A 191 -8.08 3.96 -20.24
C LYS A 191 -7.92 4.73 -21.56
N MET A 192 -7.63 4.04 -22.66
CA MET A 192 -7.53 4.63 -24.00
C MET A 192 -8.84 5.29 -24.47
N HIS A 193 -10.01 4.84 -24.00
CA HIS A 193 -11.29 5.42 -24.41
C HIS A 193 -11.45 6.91 -24.02
N GLY A 194 -10.84 7.35 -22.93
CA GLY A 194 -10.90 8.75 -22.48
C GLY A 194 -10.31 9.72 -23.51
N PRO A 195 -9.00 9.62 -23.81
CA PRO A 195 -8.35 10.45 -24.83
C PRO A 195 -9.01 10.37 -26.21
N LEU A 196 -9.47 9.19 -26.61
CA LEU A 196 -10.19 9.02 -27.89
C LEU A 196 -11.51 9.82 -27.91
N LYS A 197 -12.25 9.79 -26.80
CA LYS A 197 -13.51 10.54 -26.67
C LYS A 197 -13.26 12.04 -26.65
N GLU A 198 -12.22 12.50 -25.96
CA GLU A 198 -11.81 13.90 -25.96
C GLU A 198 -11.39 14.37 -27.35
N SER A 199 -10.57 13.58 -28.05
CA SER A 199 -10.16 13.86 -29.42
C SER A 199 -11.37 13.96 -30.36
N TYR A 200 -12.29 12.99 -30.28
CA TYR A 200 -13.53 13.01 -31.05
C TYR A 200 -14.35 14.28 -30.78
N GLN A 201 -14.55 14.63 -29.51
CA GLN A 201 -15.42 15.74 -29.10
C GLN A 201 -14.82 17.12 -29.37
N LEU A 202 -13.52 17.29 -29.17
CA LEU A 202 -12.87 18.60 -29.14
C LEU A 202 -12.05 18.91 -30.39
N GLN A 203 -11.65 17.89 -31.16
CA GLN A 203 -10.62 18.02 -32.19
C GLN A 203 -11.01 17.40 -33.55
N THR A 204 -12.23 16.87 -33.69
CA THR A 204 -12.75 16.41 -34.99
C THR A 204 -13.92 17.24 -35.48
N ASN A 205 -14.20 17.16 -36.78
CA ASN A 205 -15.39 17.76 -37.38
C ASN A 205 -16.62 16.82 -37.40
N PHE A 206 -16.56 15.68 -36.69
CA PHE A 206 -17.60 14.65 -36.63
C PHE A 206 -17.93 13.93 -37.97
N LYS A 207 -17.06 14.04 -38.98
CA LYS A 207 -17.19 13.34 -40.28
C LYS A 207 -15.91 12.60 -40.59
N ASP A 208 -16.00 11.35 -41.05
CA ASP A 208 -14.82 10.54 -41.42
C ASP A 208 -13.70 10.62 -40.36
N VAL A 209 -14.08 10.37 -39.11
CA VAL A 209 -13.28 10.76 -37.92
C VAL A 209 -12.04 9.90 -37.71
N ALA A 210 -11.95 8.72 -38.31
CA ALA A 210 -10.84 7.78 -38.09
C ALA A 210 -9.47 8.40 -38.41
N ASP A 211 -9.31 8.99 -39.60
CA ASP A 211 -8.04 9.61 -40.02
C ASP A 211 -7.70 10.86 -39.20
N GLN A 212 -8.72 11.59 -38.73
CA GLN A 212 -8.53 12.75 -37.86
C GLN A 212 -8.01 12.33 -36.50
N ILE A 213 -8.63 11.32 -35.88
CA ILE A 213 -8.20 10.78 -34.58
C ILE A 213 -6.79 10.21 -34.68
N LEU A 214 -6.48 9.41 -35.71
CA LEU A 214 -5.14 8.87 -35.90
C LEU A 214 -4.07 9.97 -36.06
N ARG A 215 -4.42 11.09 -36.71
CA ARG A 215 -3.53 12.24 -36.84
C ARG A 215 -3.30 12.95 -35.51
N ILE A 216 -4.36 13.11 -34.70
CA ILE A 216 -4.28 13.70 -33.36
C ILE A 216 -3.40 12.84 -32.45
N ASP A 217 -3.63 11.53 -32.45
CA ASP A 217 -2.84 10.54 -31.70
C ASP A 217 -1.36 10.60 -32.11
N HIS A 218 -1.08 10.70 -33.42
CA HIS A 218 0.28 10.88 -33.91
C HIS A 218 0.93 12.18 -33.41
N TYR A 219 0.18 13.29 -33.39
CA TYR A 219 0.71 14.56 -32.86
C TYR A 219 1.00 14.49 -31.36
N GLN A 220 0.14 13.82 -30.59
CA GLN A 220 0.37 13.59 -29.16
C GLN A 220 1.64 12.76 -28.94
N LEU A 221 1.81 11.66 -29.67
CA LEU A 221 3.02 10.84 -29.61
C LEU A 221 4.29 11.63 -29.97
N VAL A 222 4.24 12.47 -31.01
CA VAL A 222 5.37 13.32 -31.39
C VAL A 222 5.69 14.35 -30.30
N ALA A 223 4.67 14.97 -29.71
CA ALA A 223 4.86 15.93 -28.62
C ALA A 223 5.46 15.28 -27.37
N GLU A 224 4.96 14.10 -26.97
CA GLU A 224 5.51 13.29 -25.89
C GLU A 224 6.97 12.91 -26.18
N HIS A 225 7.27 12.46 -27.40
CA HIS A 225 8.64 12.12 -27.79
C HIS A 225 9.59 13.32 -27.70
N ILE A 226 9.17 14.49 -28.19
CA ILE A 226 9.94 15.73 -28.08
C ILE A 226 10.17 16.07 -26.60
N ARG A 227 9.14 15.94 -25.76
CA ARG A 227 9.25 16.20 -24.32
C ARG A 227 10.25 15.26 -23.66
N CYS A 228 10.19 13.96 -23.94
CA CYS A 228 11.19 13.00 -23.45
C CYS A 228 12.61 13.37 -23.91
N LYS A 229 12.79 13.81 -25.16
CA LYS A 229 14.11 14.24 -25.65
C LYS A 229 14.64 15.50 -24.97
N ILE A 230 13.76 16.43 -24.61
CA ILE A 230 14.12 17.60 -23.80
C ILE A 230 14.53 17.15 -22.40
N GLU A 231 13.74 16.29 -21.76
CA GLU A 231 14.04 15.77 -20.41
C GLU A 231 15.35 14.97 -20.38
N ASP A 232 15.61 14.11 -21.38
CA ASP A 232 16.87 13.39 -21.56
C ASP A 232 18.06 14.38 -21.70
N HIS A 233 17.88 15.42 -22.52
CA HIS A 233 18.90 16.43 -22.76
C HIS A 233 19.17 17.28 -21.52
N ASP A 234 18.13 17.72 -20.81
CA ASP A 234 18.25 18.49 -19.58
C ASP A 234 18.95 17.65 -18.50
N THR A 235 18.59 16.37 -18.38
CA THR A 235 19.26 15.41 -17.51
C THR A 235 20.75 15.30 -17.85
N TYR A 236 21.08 15.13 -19.13
CA TYR A 236 22.48 15.06 -19.60
C TYR A 236 23.24 16.37 -19.36
N TYR A 237 22.66 17.51 -19.72
CA TYR A 237 23.29 18.82 -19.60
C TYR A 237 23.53 19.20 -18.14
N ASN A 238 22.58 18.90 -17.25
CA ASN A 238 22.73 19.11 -15.81
C ASN A 238 23.82 18.21 -15.23
N SER A 239 23.94 16.96 -15.70
CA SER A 239 25.04 16.07 -15.31
C SER A 239 26.42 16.56 -15.77
N MET A 240 26.49 17.27 -16.89
CA MET A 240 27.74 17.74 -17.50
C MET A 240 28.22 19.09 -16.93
N THR A 241 27.29 19.97 -16.55
CA THR A 241 27.60 21.36 -16.17
C THR A 241 27.70 21.60 -14.68
N GLY A 242 27.28 20.64 -13.83
CA GLY A 242 27.34 20.78 -12.37
C GLY A 242 26.53 21.97 -11.84
N VAL A 243 25.62 22.53 -12.66
CA VAL A 243 24.70 23.59 -12.26
C VAL A 243 23.58 22.92 -11.50
N VAL A 244 23.69 22.98 -10.17
CA VAL A 244 22.65 22.61 -9.23
C VAL A 244 21.58 23.69 -9.33
N ASP A 245 20.53 23.44 -10.11
CA ASP A 245 19.27 24.15 -9.90
C ASP A 245 18.76 23.71 -8.51
N ASP A 246 18.23 24.64 -7.71
CA ASP A 246 17.81 24.43 -6.30
C ASP A 246 16.60 23.47 -6.15
N GLU A 247 16.25 22.72 -7.21
CA GLU A 247 15.31 21.61 -7.21
C GLU A 247 16.08 20.29 -7.37
N GLU A 248 16.17 19.51 -6.29
CA GLU A 248 16.85 18.22 -6.15
C GLU A 248 16.43 17.15 -7.20
N HIS A 249 16.81 17.30 -8.47
CA HIS A 249 16.85 16.22 -9.45
C HIS A 249 18.29 15.74 -9.60
N ASP A 250 18.72 15.05 -8.54
CA ASP A 250 20.09 14.60 -8.34
C ASP A 250 20.33 13.29 -9.12
N THR A 251 21.06 13.44 -10.22
CA THR A 251 21.49 12.44 -11.21
C THR A 251 22.65 11.57 -10.70
N MET A 252 22.49 11.03 -9.49
CA MET A 252 23.44 10.10 -8.90
C MET A 252 22.74 8.74 -8.73
N GLU A 253 23.00 7.86 -9.71
CA GLU A 253 22.77 6.42 -9.76
C GLU A 253 21.35 5.90 -9.38
N ASP A 254 20.71 5.16 -10.29
CA ASP A 254 19.48 4.37 -10.01
C ASP A 254 19.67 3.28 -8.91
N TYR A 255 20.86 3.21 -8.29
CA TYR A 255 21.27 2.24 -7.28
C TYR A 255 21.38 2.87 -5.89
N PHE A 256 20.31 3.49 -5.40
CA PHE A 256 20.20 3.87 -3.99
C PHE A 256 19.17 2.98 -3.29
N HIS A 257 19.40 2.65 -2.02
CA HIS A 257 18.36 2.03 -1.18
C HIS A 257 17.42 3.11 -0.61
N VAL A 258 17.98 4.24 -0.16
CA VAL A 258 17.24 5.31 0.50
C VAL A 258 17.70 6.67 0.00
N ARG A 259 16.75 7.58 -0.26
CA ARG A 259 17.04 8.99 -0.56
C ARG A 259 16.10 9.91 0.21
N LEU A 260 16.68 10.75 1.06
CA LEU A 260 15.94 11.82 1.76
C LEU A 260 15.61 12.95 0.79
N GLY A 261 14.49 13.64 0.99
CA GLY A 261 14.15 14.80 0.19
C GLY A 261 13.34 15.85 0.95
N SER A 262 13.14 16.99 0.30
CA SER A 262 12.53 18.18 0.91
C SER A 262 13.34 18.64 2.13
N ALA A 263 14.62 18.90 1.89
CA ALA A 263 15.54 19.42 2.90
C ALA A 263 15.02 20.76 3.45
N GLN A 264 15.06 20.90 4.76
CA GLN A 264 14.71 22.13 5.46
C GLN A 264 15.97 22.95 5.75
N LYS A 265 15.79 24.22 6.14
CA LYS A 265 16.91 25.04 6.59
C LYS A 265 17.60 24.39 7.81
N PRO A 266 18.95 24.47 7.91
CA PRO A 266 19.66 23.96 9.07
C PRO A 266 19.08 24.51 10.37
N LEU A 267 18.87 23.63 11.33
CA LEU A 267 18.34 23.92 12.66
C LEU A 267 19.34 23.46 13.72
N THR A 268 19.43 24.15 14.84
CA THR A 268 20.26 23.68 15.96
C THR A 268 19.56 22.55 16.69
N PHE A 269 20.30 21.65 17.33
CA PHE A 269 19.67 20.59 18.14
C PHE A 269 18.79 21.16 19.26
N GLN A 270 19.23 22.27 19.88
CA GLN A 270 18.39 22.98 20.84
C GLN A 270 17.12 23.52 20.18
N GLY A 271 17.19 24.02 18.95
CA GLY A 271 16.04 24.46 18.18
C GLY A 271 15.05 23.33 17.89
N VAL A 272 15.54 22.11 17.57
CA VAL A 272 14.68 20.93 17.39
C VAL A 272 13.91 20.61 18.68
N GLU A 273 14.59 20.58 19.81
CA GLU A 273 13.97 20.30 21.12
C GLU A 273 12.97 21.38 21.53
N GLN A 274 13.28 22.66 21.26
CA GLN A 274 12.40 23.78 21.57
C GLN A 274 11.15 23.83 20.67
N ASN A 275 11.33 23.65 19.36
CA ASN A 275 10.22 23.65 18.40
C ASN A 275 9.24 22.51 18.67
N ASN A 276 9.71 21.42 19.27
CA ASN A 276 8.92 20.24 19.58
C ASN A 276 8.76 20.00 21.10
N ALA A 277 8.87 21.05 21.93
CA ALA A 277 8.86 20.91 23.39
C ALA A 277 7.59 20.25 23.95
N ASN A 278 6.48 20.31 23.22
CA ASN A 278 5.20 19.70 23.61
C ASN A 278 5.04 18.24 23.13
N ASP A 279 5.94 17.73 22.28
CA ASP A 279 5.90 16.35 21.81
C ASP A 279 6.94 15.49 22.54
N LYS A 280 6.45 14.52 23.33
CA LYS A 280 7.28 13.57 24.08
C LYS A 280 8.22 12.75 23.19
N ALA A 281 7.99 12.67 21.88
CA ALA A 281 8.93 12.02 20.97
C ALA A 281 10.32 12.68 21.00
N PHE A 282 10.38 14.00 21.19
CA PHE A 282 11.62 14.77 21.20
C PHE A 282 12.20 14.94 22.61
N GLU A 283 11.56 14.37 23.63
CA GLU A 283 12.12 14.32 24.98
C GLU A 283 13.47 13.61 24.93
N GLN A 284 14.49 14.30 25.43
CA GLN A 284 15.89 13.82 25.45
C GLN A 284 16.43 13.46 24.05
N PHE A 285 15.99 14.16 22.99
CA PHE A 285 16.39 13.88 21.61
C PHE A 285 17.91 13.75 21.42
N ARG A 286 18.69 14.73 21.91
CA ARG A 286 20.16 14.66 21.83
C ARG A 286 20.76 13.46 22.56
N ILE A 287 20.20 13.07 23.72
CA ILE A 287 20.68 11.92 24.48
C ILE A 287 20.43 10.64 23.69
N LYS A 288 19.23 10.47 23.13
CA LYS A 288 18.88 9.34 22.25
C LYS A 288 19.85 9.26 21.05
N LEU A 289 20.18 10.41 20.45
CA LEU A 289 21.08 10.48 19.29
C LEU A 289 22.50 10.06 19.65
N ASN A 290 23.02 10.61 20.75
CA ASN A 290 24.36 10.27 21.24
C ASN A 290 24.44 8.78 21.61
N LEU A 291 23.43 8.22 22.26
CA LEU A 291 23.39 6.79 22.59
C LEU A 291 23.42 5.91 21.34
N PHE A 292 22.56 6.21 20.35
CA PHE A 292 22.52 5.48 19.09
C PHE A 292 23.86 5.51 18.36
N LEU A 293 24.44 6.70 18.17
CA LEU A 293 25.68 6.85 17.41
C LEU A 293 26.88 6.22 18.13
N ASN A 294 27.02 6.41 19.44
CA ASN A 294 28.11 5.77 20.18
C ASN A 294 28.03 4.25 20.09
N SER A 295 26.83 3.67 20.20
CA SER A 295 26.60 2.24 20.00
C SER A 295 26.94 1.80 18.56
N TYR A 296 26.52 2.56 17.55
CA TYR A 296 26.81 2.31 16.15
C TYR A 296 28.32 2.31 15.87
N PHE A 297 29.06 3.33 16.30
CA PHE A 297 30.50 3.42 16.06
C PHE A 297 31.28 2.32 16.77
N GLN A 298 30.90 1.95 18.00
CA GLN A 298 31.54 0.84 18.71
C GLN A 298 31.26 -0.50 18.04
N THR A 299 30.01 -0.76 17.66
CA THR A 299 29.58 -2.07 17.14
C THR A 299 29.98 -2.27 15.68
N VAL A 300 29.81 -1.24 14.85
CA VAL A 300 29.98 -1.34 13.38
C VAL A 300 31.36 -0.89 12.94
N ARG A 301 31.89 0.21 13.51
CA ARG A 301 33.21 0.76 13.13
C ARG A 301 34.35 0.28 14.03
N GLY A 302 34.05 -0.38 15.16
CA GLY A 302 35.05 -0.91 16.11
C GLY A 302 35.80 0.15 16.93
N SER A 303 35.56 1.44 16.67
CA SER A 303 36.20 2.56 17.35
C SER A 303 35.33 3.82 17.30
N LEU A 304 35.42 4.64 18.33
CA LEU A 304 34.78 5.95 18.36
C LEU A 304 35.57 6.98 17.53
N PRO A 305 34.89 7.96 16.90
CA PRO A 305 35.57 9.08 16.26
C PRO A 305 36.52 9.76 17.23
N GLN A 306 37.78 9.92 16.82
CA GLN A 306 38.83 10.56 17.64
C GLN A 306 39.05 9.92 19.03
N GLY A 307 38.57 8.68 19.26
CA GLY A 307 38.70 7.97 20.53
C GLY A 307 37.82 8.48 21.67
N HIS A 308 36.84 9.35 21.39
CA HIS A 308 35.98 9.96 22.42
C HIS A 308 34.49 9.74 22.14
N PRO A 309 33.64 9.67 23.19
CA PRO A 309 32.20 9.58 23.00
C PRO A 309 31.65 10.77 22.21
N ILE A 310 30.83 10.50 21.21
CA ILE A 310 30.11 11.52 20.46
C ILE A 310 29.13 12.20 21.41
N GLN A 311 29.24 13.52 21.53
CA GLN A 311 28.33 14.34 22.32
C GLN A 311 28.00 15.62 21.55
N PHE A 312 26.82 15.64 20.90
CA PHE A 312 26.32 16.86 20.29
C PHE A 312 25.93 17.90 21.34
N LYS A 313 26.38 19.13 21.12
CA LYS A 313 26.00 20.33 21.86
C LYS A 313 24.69 20.91 21.32
N GLY A 314 24.17 21.93 22.00
CA GLY A 314 22.88 22.54 21.63
C GLY A 314 22.96 23.40 20.38
N ASP A 315 24.13 23.97 20.13
CA ASP A 315 24.48 24.83 19.00
C ASP A 315 24.90 24.04 17.75
N ASP A 316 25.20 22.75 17.88
CA ASP A 316 25.43 21.88 16.74
C ASP A 316 24.17 21.79 15.86
N THR A 317 24.38 21.63 14.55
CA THR A 317 23.33 21.74 13.55
C THR A 317 22.89 20.39 12.99
N VAL A 318 21.64 20.36 12.56
CA VAL A 318 20.97 19.25 11.92
C VAL A 318 20.14 19.76 10.75
N ILE A 319 20.03 18.96 9.69
CA ILE A 319 19.15 19.26 8.55
C ILE A 319 17.98 18.29 8.61
N GLU A 320 16.77 18.83 8.71
CA GLU A 320 15.52 18.07 8.68
C GLU A 320 15.09 17.79 7.24
N TYR A 321 14.42 16.65 7.03
CA TYR A 321 13.83 16.24 5.76
C TYR A 321 12.35 15.89 5.99
N ARG A 322 11.50 16.09 4.98
CA ARG A 322 10.04 15.89 5.10
C ARG A 322 9.53 14.61 4.45
N TYR A 323 10.35 13.98 3.60
CA TYR A 323 10.03 12.68 3.01
C TYR A 323 11.29 11.88 2.71
N VAL A 324 11.10 10.58 2.48
CA VAL A 324 12.13 9.64 2.07
C VAL A 324 11.61 8.73 0.97
N LYS A 325 12.44 8.51 -0.05
CA LYS A 325 12.25 7.46 -1.06
C LYS A 325 12.97 6.20 -0.60
N VAL A 326 12.32 5.06 -0.66
CA VAL A 326 12.87 3.77 -0.26
C VAL A 326 12.72 2.79 -1.40
N ASN A 327 13.83 2.36 -1.99
CA ASN A 327 13.88 1.29 -2.97
C ASN A 327 13.95 -0.06 -2.25
N PHE A 328 13.09 -0.98 -2.63
CA PHE A 328 13.01 -2.33 -2.08
C PHE A 328 12.86 -3.37 -3.19
N GLU A 329 13.37 -4.57 -2.95
CA GLU A 329 13.17 -5.72 -3.82
C GLU A 329 11.84 -6.39 -3.46
N SER A 330 10.95 -6.52 -4.44
CA SER A 330 9.66 -7.18 -4.30
C SER A 330 9.82 -8.69 -4.13
N LYS A 331 9.11 -9.26 -3.16
CA LYS A 331 8.98 -10.71 -2.94
C LYS A 331 8.15 -11.41 -4.00
N VAL A 332 7.42 -10.67 -4.84
CA VAL A 332 6.56 -11.23 -5.88
C VAL A 332 7.36 -11.58 -7.13
N ASP A 333 8.20 -10.65 -7.60
CA ASP A 333 8.85 -10.72 -8.90
C ASP A 333 10.35 -10.37 -8.88
N TRP A 334 10.91 -10.08 -7.70
CA TRP A 334 12.30 -9.69 -7.49
C TRP A 334 12.72 -8.40 -8.22
N CYS A 335 11.76 -7.61 -8.70
CA CYS A 335 12.02 -6.29 -9.25
C CYS A 335 12.17 -5.25 -8.15
N GLN A 336 12.89 -4.16 -8.46
CA GLN A 336 12.98 -3.01 -7.57
C GLN A 336 11.74 -2.14 -7.69
N TYR A 337 11.11 -1.84 -6.56
CA TYR A 337 10.01 -0.89 -6.40
C TYR A 337 10.42 0.23 -5.44
N MET A 338 9.65 1.31 -5.43
CA MET A 338 9.96 2.49 -4.64
C MET A 338 8.74 2.98 -3.85
N ASP A 339 8.90 3.07 -2.53
CA ASP A 339 7.95 3.73 -1.64
C ASP A 339 8.35 5.18 -1.38
N TYR A 340 7.36 6.06 -1.26
CA TYR A 340 7.52 7.45 -0.87
C TYR A 340 6.87 7.65 0.49
N LEU A 341 7.68 7.89 1.52
CA LEU A 341 7.22 7.97 2.91
C LEU A 341 7.41 9.38 3.45
N CYS A 342 6.36 9.92 4.05
CA CYS A 342 6.28 11.28 4.55
C CYS A 342 6.35 11.34 6.08
N CYS A 343 6.94 12.40 6.61
CA CYS A 343 6.88 12.78 8.03
C CYS A 343 6.65 14.29 8.20
N SER A 344 5.81 14.87 7.33
CA SER A 344 5.57 16.31 7.29
C SER A 344 4.47 16.73 8.27
N PRO A 345 4.69 17.78 9.09
CA PRO A 345 3.67 18.34 9.97
C PRO A 345 2.56 19.06 9.20
N SER A 346 2.80 19.40 7.92
CA SER A 346 1.81 19.99 7.04
C SER A 346 2.03 19.51 5.60
N PHE A 347 1.19 18.59 5.17
CA PHE A 347 1.09 18.02 3.83
C PHE A 347 -0.35 18.20 3.35
N HIS A 348 -0.56 19.10 2.39
CA HIS A 348 -1.89 19.53 1.93
C HIS A 348 -2.84 19.95 3.09
N GLY A 349 -2.30 20.58 4.13
CA GLY A 349 -3.06 21.06 5.29
C GLY A 349 -3.17 20.06 6.45
N TRP A 350 -2.55 18.88 6.36
CA TRP A 350 -2.63 17.83 7.39
C TRP A 350 -1.26 17.30 7.78
N ALA A 351 -1.07 16.89 9.03
CA ALA A 351 0.13 16.16 9.43
C ALA A 351 0.12 14.76 8.81
N CYS A 352 1.23 14.34 8.20
CA CYS A 352 1.40 13.05 7.54
C CYS A 352 2.67 12.38 8.06
N HIS A 353 2.48 11.26 8.77
CA HIS A 353 3.55 10.47 9.38
C HIS A 353 3.36 9.01 9.02
N ASP A 354 4.03 8.59 7.96
CA ASP A 354 3.91 7.24 7.43
C ASP A 354 4.63 6.22 8.31
N CYS A 355 4.19 4.97 8.20
CA CYS A 355 4.82 3.85 8.87
C CYS A 355 5.63 3.04 7.87
N ALA A 356 6.61 2.31 8.39
CA ALA A 356 7.49 1.47 7.60
C ALA A 356 7.91 0.24 8.40
N ILE A 357 8.35 -0.79 7.70
CA ILE A 357 9.00 -1.96 8.28
C ILE A 357 10.48 -1.63 8.45
N PHE A 358 10.99 -1.76 9.67
CA PHE A 358 12.41 -1.55 9.98
C PHE A 358 13.09 -2.88 10.28
N ARG A 359 14.23 -3.10 9.64
CA ARG A 359 15.12 -4.22 9.91
C ARG A 359 15.78 -4.03 11.28
N THR A 360 15.72 -5.05 12.11
CA THR A 360 16.49 -5.11 13.37
C THR A 360 17.28 -6.42 13.46
N GLN A 361 18.12 -6.56 14.49
CA GLN A 361 18.92 -7.78 14.69
C GLN A 361 18.07 -9.01 15.05
N GLN A 362 16.89 -8.82 15.64
CA GLN A 362 16.05 -9.91 16.15
C GLN A 362 14.92 -10.25 15.18
N HIS A 363 14.14 -9.26 14.80
CA HIS A 363 13.00 -9.40 13.89
C HIS A 363 12.61 -8.05 13.27
N ASP A 364 11.88 -8.08 12.18
CA ASP A 364 11.39 -6.86 11.53
C ASP A 364 10.25 -6.24 12.35
N ILE A 365 10.29 -4.91 12.51
CA ILE A 365 9.35 -4.18 13.38
C ILE A 365 8.70 -3.03 12.61
N PHE A 366 7.39 -2.85 12.80
CA PHE A 366 6.66 -1.70 12.28
C PHE A 366 6.94 -0.45 13.12
N ARG A 367 7.30 0.66 12.47
CA ARG A 367 7.57 1.94 13.14
C ARG A 367 7.00 3.10 12.33
N GLN A 368 6.51 4.12 13.02
CA GLN A 368 6.10 5.39 12.40
C GLN A 368 7.28 6.35 12.33
N ILE A 369 7.48 6.99 11.19
CA ILE A 369 8.53 7.99 10.99
C ILE A 369 8.05 9.32 11.58
N VAL A 370 8.74 9.78 12.62
CA VAL A 370 8.40 11.03 13.31
C VAL A 370 9.19 12.20 12.73
N PHE A 371 10.49 12.01 12.53
CA PHE A 371 11.40 13.07 12.09
C PHE A 371 12.57 12.46 11.32
N LEU A 372 12.79 12.91 10.08
CA LEU A 372 13.92 12.52 9.25
C LEU A 372 14.98 13.61 9.28
N PHE A 373 16.24 13.24 9.44
CA PHE A 373 17.31 14.23 9.54
C PHE A 373 18.69 13.70 9.16
N THR A 374 19.60 14.62 8.86
CA THR A 374 21.03 14.34 8.78
C THR A 374 21.82 15.17 9.77
N CYS A 375 22.78 14.55 10.45
CA CYS A 375 23.83 15.24 11.20
C CYS A 375 25.21 14.86 10.63
N SER A 376 26.22 15.68 10.93
CA SER A 376 27.59 15.47 10.42
C SER A 376 28.56 15.13 11.54
N ILE A 377 29.42 14.12 11.34
CA ILE A 377 30.50 13.72 12.25
C ILE A 377 31.75 13.55 11.40
N ASP A 378 32.85 14.25 11.73
CA ASP A 378 34.10 14.21 10.96
C ASP A 378 33.91 14.42 9.43
N LYS A 379 32.92 15.26 9.05
CA LYS A 379 32.47 15.58 7.68
C LYS A 379 31.67 14.47 6.96
N GLU A 380 31.43 13.32 7.59
CA GLU A 380 30.51 12.29 7.12
C GLU A 380 29.08 12.64 7.56
N LYS A 381 28.10 12.55 6.63
CA LYS A 381 26.68 12.79 6.92
C LYS A 381 25.99 11.47 7.28
N PHE A 382 25.23 11.48 8.37
CA PHE A 382 24.48 10.32 8.84
C PHE A 382 22.98 10.56 8.64
N PRO A 383 22.33 9.88 7.67
CA PRO A 383 20.88 9.94 7.52
C PRO A 383 20.22 9.07 8.59
N LEU A 384 19.43 9.73 9.45
CA LEU A 384 18.79 9.15 10.62
C LEU A 384 17.29 9.47 10.66
N ALA A 385 16.54 8.63 11.36
CA ALA A 385 15.13 8.83 11.63
C ALA A 385 14.87 8.71 13.13
N LEU A 386 14.11 9.64 13.69
CA LEU A 386 13.41 9.44 14.95
C LEU A 386 12.12 8.69 14.64
N VAL A 387 11.93 7.53 15.26
CA VAL A 387 10.85 6.61 14.95
C VAL A 387 10.06 6.24 16.19
N HIS A 388 8.76 6.02 16.02
CA HIS A 388 7.85 5.58 17.07
C HIS A 388 7.53 4.08 16.87
N PRO A 389 7.99 3.18 17.76
CA PRO A 389 7.82 1.73 17.60
C PRO A 389 6.37 1.24 17.85
N TYR A 390 5.98 0.17 17.16
CA TYR A 390 4.70 -0.54 17.32
C TYR A 390 4.85 -1.99 17.85
N ASP A 391 5.90 -2.25 18.60
CA ASP A 391 6.27 -3.53 19.21
C ASP A 391 5.92 -3.62 20.70
N ALA A 392 5.04 -2.76 21.22
CA ALA A 392 4.55 -2.94 22.58
C ALA A 392 3.82 -4.29 22.70
N GLY A 393 3.96 -4.97 23.85
CA GLY A 393 3.25 -6.22 24.09
C GLY A 393 1.73 -6.06 23.89
N LEU A 394 1.15 -6.92 23.04
CA LEU A 394 -0.29 -6.97 22.83
C LEU A 394 -1.01 -7.28 24.14
N ALA A 395 -2.20 -6.71 24.34
CA ALA A 395 -2.98 -6.99 25.53
C ALA A 395 -3.65 -8.37 25.43
N GLY A 396 -3.18 -9.33 26.22
CA GLY A 396 -3.79 -10.66 26.35
C GLY A 396 -3.45 -11.64 25.23
N GLN A 397 -4.31 -12.64 25.03
CA GLN A 397 -4.15 -13.64 23.97
C GLN A 397 -4.58 -13.10 22.60
N ARG A 398 -4.03 -13.68 21.53
CA ARG A 398 -4.45 -13.40 20.14
C ARG A 398 -5.96 -13.56 20.02
N LEU A 399 -6.61 -12.57 19.42
CA LEU A 399 -8.07 -12.58 19.31
C LEU A 399 -8.51 -13.58 18.26
N SER A 400 -9.57 -14.35 18.55
CA SER A 400 -10.15 -15.27 17.57
C SER A 400 -10.55 -14.55 16.28
N LYS A 401 -10.99 -13.29 16.40
CA LYS A 401 -11.33 -12.43 15.26
C LYS A 401 -10.13 -12.12 14.35
N ASP A 402 -8.94 -12.01 14.93
CA ASP A 402 -7.71 -11.73 14.19
C ASP A 402 -7.23 -13.02 13.51
N SER A 403 -7.30 -14.17 14.20
CA SER A 403 -7.00 -15.48 13.59
C SER A 403 -7.94 -15.81 12.42
N HIS A 404 -9.25 -15.62 12.60
CA HIS A 404 -10.24 -15.93 11.56
C HIS A 404 -10.15 -15.05 10.30
N ARG A 405 -9.41 -13.95 10.36
CA ARG A 405 -9.27 -12.95 9.28
C ARG A 405 -7.83 -12.66 8.89
N GLY A 406 -6.86 -13.42 9.41
CA GLY A 406 -5.44 -13.21 9.10
C GLY A 406 -4.87 -11.87 9.58
N PHE A 407 -5.55 -11.13 10.46
CA PHE A 407 -5.09 -9.80 10.86
C PHE A 407 -3.75 -9.87 11.58
N TRP A 408 -2.82 -9.01 11.16
CA TRP A 408 -1.59 -8.74 11.87
C TRP A 408 -1.76 -7.49 12.74
N ARG A 409 -1.67 -7.68 14.04
CA ARG A 409 -1.92 -6.64 15.03
C ARG A 409 -0.63 -6.22 15.70
N VAL A 410 -0.45 -4.91 15.82
CA VAL A 410 0.71 -4.27 16.44
C VAL A 410 0.24 -3.26 17.47
N ARG A 411 1.09 -2.90 18.45
CA ARG A 411 0.70 -1.95 19.50
C ARG A 411 1.75 -0.88 19.65
N LYS A 412 1.30 0.37 19.57
CA LYS A 412 2.14 1.55 19.66
C LYS A 412 2.73 1.67 21.07
N GLN A 413 4.05 1.88 21.16
CA GLN A 413 4.71 2.18 22.42
C GLN A 413 4.30 3.56 22.98
N SER A 414 4.72 3.88 24.20
CA SER A 414 4.62 5.25 24.71
C SER A 414 5.33 6.24 23.79
N ARG A 415 4.78 7.45 23.61
CA ARG A 415 5.39 8.49 22.78
C ARG A 415 6.79 8.91 23.25
N ALA A 416 7.11 8.72 24.53
CA ALA A 416 8.45 8.98 25.07
C ALA A 416 9.49 7.92 24.67
N SER A 417 9.05 6.70 24.32
CA SER A 417 9.87 5.56 23.93
C SER A 417 10.29 5.60 22.45
N THR A 418 10.31 6.78 21.83
CA THR A 418 10.87 6.94 20.49
C THR A 418 12.36 6.66 20.48
N GLU A 419 12.83 6.11 19.37
CA GLU A 419 14.21 5.69 19.18
C GLU A 419 14.78 6.31 17.91
N ILE A 420 16.10 6.33 17.81
CA ILE A 420 16.79 6.77 16.59
C ILE A 420 17.31 5.55 15.85
N PHE A 421 17.06 5.53 14.54
CA PHE A 421 17.50 4.47 13.64
C PHE A 421 18.18 5.09 12.41
N SER A 422 19.04 4.30 11.76
CA SER A 422 19.49 4.67 10.42
C SER A 422 18.33 4.52 9.45
N VAL A 423 18.17 5.49 8.55
CA VAL A 423 17.13 5.44 7.51
C VAL A 423 17.37 4.25 6.57
N HIS A 424 18.62 3.80 6.42
CA HIS A 424 18.98 2.58 5.67
C HIS A 424 18.47 1.27 6.30
N SER A 425 17.86 1.31 7.48
CA SER A 425 17.20 0.15 8.09
C SER A 425 15.74 0.00 7.63
N ILE A 426 15.19 0.98 6.91
CA ILE A 426 13.82 0.89 6.38
C ILE A 426 13.82 -0.14 5.26
N ILE A 427 13.04 -1.20 5.41
CA ILE A 427 12.85 -2.21 4.37
C ILE A 427 11.92 -1.66 3.29
N ARG A 428 10.72 -1.22 3.71
CA ARG A 428 9.69 -0.62 2.86
C ARG A 428 8.61 0.05 3.70
N GLY A 429 7.73 0.81 3.07
CA GLY A 429 6.55 1.42 3.67
C GLY A 429 5.53 0.41 4.19
N ALA A 430 4.74 0.79 5.18
CA ALA A 430 3.64 -0.01 5.72
C ALA A 430 2.46 0.87 6.13
N LEU A 431 1.25 0.46 5.75
CA LEU A 431 0.02 1.14 6.11
C LEU A 431 -0.57 0.55 7.40
N LEU A 432 -0.73 1.36 8.44
CA LEU A 432 -1.26 0.93 9.75
C LEU A 432 -2.57 1.64 10.08
N TYR A 433 -3.62 0.88 10.34
CA TYR A 433 -4.95 1.37 10.72
C TYR A 433 -5.16 1.32 12.25
N PRO A 434 -5.56 2.41 12.91
CA PRO A 434 -5.89 2.38 14.34
C PRO A 434 -7.15 1.55 14.61
N ASP A 435 -7.08 0.57 15.53
CA ASP A 435 -8.27 -0.16 15.97
C ASP A 435 -9.06 0.71 16.95
N ASN A 436 -10.18 1.27 16.48
CA ASN A 436 -11.05 2.15 17.27
C ASN A 436 -11.66 1.46 18.51
N ALA A 437 -11.76 0.14 18.52
CA ALA A 437 -12.23 -0.62 19.69
C ALA A 437 -11.12 -0.87 20.72
N ARG A 438 -9.84 -0.66 20.35
CA ARG A 438 -8.67 -0.95 21.19
C ARG A 438 -7.61 0.15 21.09
N PRO A 439 -7.76 1.22 21.90
CA PRO A 439 -6.85 2.36 21.87
C PRO A 439 -5.38 1.95 22.01
N GLY A 440 -4.56 2.38 21.04
CA GLY A 440 -3.12 2.10 20.98
C GLY A 440 -2.76 0.81 20.23
N GLU A 441 -3.73 -0.03 19.89
CA GLU A 441 -3.54 -1.17 18.97
C GLU A 441 -3.89 -0.76 17.54
N TYR A 442 -3.16 -1.33 16.59
CA TYR A 442 -3.24 -1.02 15.16
C TYR A 442 -3.25 -2.33 14.37
N LEU A 443 -3.90 -2.31 13.22
CA LEU A 443 -3.89 -3.37 12.23
C LEU A 443 -2.97 -2.99 11.08
N VAL A 444 -2.08 -3.90 10.68
CA VAL A 444 -1.33 -3.76 9.44
C VAL A 444 -2.29 -4.05 8.28
N ILE A 445 -2.36 -3.13 7.32
CA ILE A 445 -3.12 -3.33 6.08
C ILE A 445 -2.20 -4.04 5.10
N ASP A 446 -2.26 -5.36 5.14
CA ASP A 446 -1.47 -6.26 4.28
C ASP A 446 -2.06 -6.45 2.88
N THR A 447 -3.24 -5.89 2.64
CA THR A 447 -3.98 -5.96 1.37
C THR A 447 -3.66 -4.83 0.41
N ILE A 448 -2.78 -3.90 0.79
CA ILE A 448 -2.51 -2.67 0.04
C ILE A 448 -1.85 -2.95 -1.33
N ASP A 449 -0.96 -3.94 -1.36
CA ASP A 449 -0.28 -4.47 -2.54
C ASP A 449 0.15 -5.93 -2.33
N THR A 450 0.57 -6.57 -3.42
CA THR A 450 0.94 -8.00 -3.48
C THR A 450 2.22 -8.32 -2.71
N ASP A 451 3.15 -7.36 -2.61
CA ASP A 451 4.39 -7.54 -1.84
C ASP A 451 4.11 -7.52 -0.34
N MET A 452 3.27 -6.60 0.14
CA MET A 452 2.99 -6.43 1.57
C MET A 452 2.26 -7.65 2.10
N PHE A 453 1.37 -8.18 1.27
CA PHE A 453 0.70 -9.44 1.50
C PHE A 453 1.69 -10.58 1.76
N LEU A 454 2.72 -10.75 0.90
CA LEU A 454 3.76 -11.76 1.12
C LEU A 454 4.63 -11.47 2.34
N CYS A 455 5.00 -10.20 2.58
CA CYS A 455 5.73 -9.79 3.77
C CYS A 455 5.00 -10.23 5.05
N VAL A 456 3.72 -9.91 5.17
CA VAL A 456 2.93 -10.24 6.37
C VAL A 456 2.61 -11.73 6.46
N GLN A 457 2.42 -12.43 5.33
CA GLN A 457 2.31 -13.89 5.33
C GLN A 457 3.56 -14.59 5.87
N GLU A 458 4.76 -14.13 5.51
CA GLU A 458 6.01 -14.65 6.07
C GLU A 458 6.13 -14.35 7.57
N MET A 459 5.67 -13.18 8.02
CA MET A 459 5.61 -12.85 9.44
C MET A 459 4.66 -13.80 10.20
N HIS A 460 3.49 -14.12 9.66
CA HIS A 460 2.59 -15.14 10.26
C HIS A 460 3.26 -16.51 10.34
N LYS A 461 3.91 -16.97 9.26
CA LYS A 461 4.64 -18.26 9.25
C LYS A 461 5.76 -18.32 10.28
N SER A 462 6.58 -17.26 10.39
CA SER A 462 7.72 -17.23 11.32
C SER A 462 7.30 -17.22 12.79
N THR A 463 6.10 -16.71 13.09
CA THR A 463 5.52 -16.64 14.44
C THR A 463 4.59 -17.81 14.76
N GLY A 464 4.39 -18.75 13.82
CA GLY A 464 3.52 -19.91 13.99
C GLY A 464 2.02 -19.57 14.02
N HIS A 465 1.64 -18.41 13.46
CA HIS A 465 0.25 -18.04 13.26
C HIS A 465 -0.31 -18.79 12.05
N TYR A 466 -1.18 -19.76 12.29
CA TYR A 466 -1.97 -20.46 11.27
C TYR A 466 -3.46 -20.40 11.60
#